data_AF-L0A9G9-F1
#
_entry.id   AF-L0A9G9-F1
#
_cell.length_a   1.000
_cell.length_b   1.000
_cell.length_c   1.000
_cell.angle_alpha   90.00
_cell.angle_beta   90.00
_cell.angle_gamma   90.00
#
_symmetry.space_group_name_H-M   'P 1'
#
loop_
_entity.id
_entity.type
_entity.pdbx_description
1 polymer ?
#
loop_
_entity_poly.entity_id
_entity_poly.type
_entity_poly.pdbx_seq_one_letter_code
_entity_poly.pdbx_strand_id
1 'polypeptide(L)'
;MTHYPKTREEYKAAILEQVTRLMGHVLADDPGEHSQAEYIAKQIHYDVRELFNKERWKPTPILDGIRARVPLNERVTLLIHRHDERNGRTFEQGIITAIHSAQSHRDGAAFDFVPRGCRKPRRYYYHANQGSCLKVFRGYVSEEAAATVTPLLEFAPLPFIQYRRAEEDAA
;
A
#
# COMPACT_ATOMS: atom_id res chain seq x y z
N MET A 1 1.89 21.82 -0.77
CA MET A 1 2.76 21.11 -1.74
C MET A 1 3.27 19.87 -1.05
N THR A 2 2.96 18.69 -1.56
CA THR A 2 3.20 17.42 -0.85
C THR A 2 4.42 16.73 -1.46
N HIS A 3 5.58 17.11 -0.94
CA HIS A 3 6.86 16.51 -1.29
C HIS A 3 6.98 15.17 -0.56
N TYR A 4 7.16 14.08 -1.30
CA TYR A 4 7.45 12.78 -0.69
C TYR A 4 8.84 12.82 -0.05
N PRO A 5 9.01 12.44 1.22
CA PRO A 5 10.32 12.41 1.84
C PRO A 5 11.21 11.37 1.14
N LYS A 6 12.28 11.85 0.50
CA LYS A 6 13.29 11.05 -0.20
C LYS A 6 14.53 10.82 0.65
N THR A 7 14.67 11.57 1.74
CA THR A 7 15.83 11.49 2.64
C THR A 7 15.40 11.24 4.08
N ARG A 8 16.36 10.79 4.89
CA ARG A 8 16.18 10.59 6.33
C ARG A 8 15.68 11.80 7.08
N GLU A 9 16.21 12.97 6.74
CA GLU A 9 15.79 14.20 7.39
C GLU A 9 14.39 14.62 6.93
N GLU A 10 14.04 14.40 5.66
CA GLU A 10 12.68 14.65 5.17
C GLU A 10 11.66 13.72 5.84
N TYR A 11 12.00 12.44 6.08
CA TYR A 11 11.12 11.51 6.82
C TYR A 11 10.90 11.95 8.27
N LYS A 12 11.96 12.38 8.97
CA LYS A 12 11.83 12.90 10.34
C LYS A 12 10.94 14.13 10.40
N ALA A 13 11.12 15.06 9.47
CA ALA A 13 10.32 16.28 9.40
C ALA A 13 8.83 15.95 9.14
N ALA A 14 8.54 15.04 8.22
CA ALA A 14 7.17 14.59 7.93
C ALA A 14 6.51 13.91 9.14
N ILE A 15 7.25 13.07 9.87
CA ILE A 15 6.75 12.42 11.09
C ILE A 15 6.41 13.47 12.16
N LEU A 16 7.30 14.44 12.41
CA LEU A 16 7.08 15.51 13.40
C LEU A 16 5.87 16.38 13.06
N GLU A 17 5.67 16.69 11.77
CA GLU A 17 4.50 17.43 11.31
C GLU A 17 3.21 16.65 11.60
N GLN A 18 3.18 15.35 11.27
CA GLN A 18 2.00 14.51 11.53
C GLN A 18 1.72 14.33 13.02
N VAL A 19 2.75 14.19 13.86
CA VAL A 19 2.59 14.13 15.33
C VAL A 19 1.95 15.42 15.85
N THR A 20 2.41 16.58 15.36
CA THR A 20 1.84 17.88 15.74
C THR A 20 0.37 17.99 15.33
N ARG A 21 0.03 17.53 14.12
CA ARG A 21 -1.36 17.48 13.64
C ARG A 21 -2.22 16.53 14.46
N LEU A 22 -1.71 15.35 14.82
CA LEU A 22 -2.40 14.40 15.67
C LEU A 22 -2.69 15.00 17.04
N MET A 23 -1.71 15.65 17.66
CA MET A 23 -1.91 16.36 18.93
C MET A 23 -3.02 17.42 18.81
N GLY A 24 -3.06 18.18 17.72
CA GLY A 24 -4.13 19.14 17.47
C GLY A 24 -5.53 18.51 17.50
N HIS A 25 -5.71 17.39 16.80
CA HIS A 25 -6.98 16.66 16.77
C HIS A 25 -7.34 16.04 18.13
N VAL A 26 -6.35 15.49 18.86
CA VAL A 26 -6.59 14.91 20.20
C VAL A 26 -6.97 16.00 21.21
N LEU A 27 -6.30 17.15 21.16
CA LEU A 27 -6.57 18.27 22.07
C LEU A 27 -7.86 19.02 21.76
N ALA A 28 -8.34 18.96 20.51
CA ALA A 28 -9.64 19.52 20.13
C ALA A 28 -10.81 18.75 20.76
N ASP A 29 -10.61 17.49 21.15
CA ASP A 29 -11.59 16.61 21.82
C ASP A 29 -12.97 16.58 21.13
N ASP A 30 -12.98 16.77 19.81
CA ASP A 30 -14.20 16.72 18.99
C ASP A 30 -14.46 15.27 18.54
N PRO A 31 -15.57 14.64 18.93
CA PRO A 31 -15.92 13.29 18.51
C PRO A 31 -16.02 13.12 16.98
N GLY A 32 -16.31 14.19 16.24
CA GLY A 32 -16.37 14.19 14.78
C GLY A 32 -15.00 14.00 14.11
N GLU A 33 -13.91 14.26 14.83
CA GLU A 33 -12.54 14.21 14.31
C GLU A 33 -11.81 12.90 14.61
N HIS A 34 -12.43 11.97 15.35
CA HIS A 34 -11.81 10.68 15.70
C HIS A 34 -11.31 9.89 14.47
N SER A 35 -12.07 9.90 13.38
CA SER A 35 -11.68 9.24 12.13
C SER A 35 -10.40 9.84 11.51
N GLN A 36 -10.21 11.15 11.65
CA GLN A 36 -9.06 11.87 11.15
C GLN A 36 -7.83 11.63 12.04
N ALA A 37 -8.02 11.63 13.37
CA ALA A 37 -6.96 11.27 14.32
C ALA A 37 -6.47 9.84 14.10
N GLU A 38 -7.37 8.87 13.92
CA GLU A 38 -7.01 7.48 13.62
C GLU A 38 -6.25 7.37 12.29
N TYR A 39 -6.67 8.12 11.26
CA TYR A 39 -5.98 8.17 9.97
C TYR A 39 -4.55 8.71 10.09
N ILE A 40 -4.34 9.79 10.85
CA ILE A 40 -3.01 10.38 11.06
C ILE A 40 -2.14 9.45 11.91
N ALA A 41 -2.69 8.81 12.94
CA ALA A 41 -1.96 7.83 13.75
C ALA A 41 -1.46 6.65 12.91
N LYS A 42 -2.29 6.15 11.98
CA LYS A 42 -1.87 5.12 11.01
C LYS A 42 -0.76 5.63 10.09
N GLN A 43 -0.82 6.89 9.62
CA GLN A 43 0.24 7.48 8.81
C GLN A 43 1.58 7.53 9.56
N ILE A 44 1.59 8.04 10.79
CA ILE A 44 2.80 8.11 11.64
C ILE A 44 3.39 6.71 11.81
N HIS A 45 2.54 5.71 12.07
CA HIS A 45 2.98 4.33 12.21
C HIS A 45 3.74 3.83 10.96
N TYR A 46 3.21 4.08 9.76
CA TYR A 46 3.88 3.66 8.53
C TYR A 46 5.16 4.44 8.26
N ASP A 47 5.19 5.75 8.52
CA ASP A 47 6.37 6.58 8.28
C ASP A 47 7.52 6.24 9.26
N VAL A 48 7.20 5.98 10.54
CA VAL A 48 8.17 5.48 11.53
C VAL A 48 8.72 4.12 11.12
N ARG A 49 7.87 3.20 10.64
CA ARG A 49 8.30 1.89 10.14
C ARG A 49 9.31 2.02 8.99
N GLU A 50 9.06 2.91 8.04
CA GLU A 50 9.98 3.18 6.93
C GLU A 50 11.29 3.82 7.42
N LEU A 51 11.23 4.75 8.38
CA LEU A 51 12.42 5.37 8.99
C LEU A 51 13.40 4.36 9.59
N PHE A 52 12.92 3.21 10.08
CA PHE A 52 13.80 2.18 10.65
C PHE A 52 14.19 1.06 9.67
N ASN A 53 13.67 1.07 8.43
CA ASN A 53 14.00 0.07 7.42
C ASN A 53 15.32 0.40 6.69
N LYS A 54 16.41 -0.26 7.07
CA LYS A 54 17.78 -0.04 6.54
C LYS A 54 17.92 -0.31 5.03
N GLU A 55 17.07 -1.14 4.43
CA GLU A 55 17.18 -1.53 3.01
C GLU A 55 16.44 -0.56 2.07
N ARG A 56 15.47 0.21 2.58
CA ARG A 56 14.52 1.01 1.77
C ARG A 56 14.80 2.51 1.67
N TRP A 57 15.83 3.02 2.34
CA TRP A 57 16.33 4.40 2.11
C TRP A 57 16.76 4.65 0.67
N LYS A 58 16.97 3.58 -0.10
CA LYS A 58 17.22 3.66 -1.53
C LYS A 58 15.86 3.77 -2.22
N PRO A 59 15.58 4.88 -2.94
CA PRO A 59 14.37 5.00 -3.72
C PRO A 59 14.44 3.93 -4.80
N THR A 60 13.81 2.79 -4.57
CA THR A 60 13.42 1.90 -5.65
C THR A 60 12.02 2.37 -5.99
N PRO A 61 11.82 3.24 -6.99
CA PRO A 61 10.49 3.75 -7.29
C PRO A 61 9.61 2.56 -7.67
N ILE A 62 8.76 2.13 -6.73
CA ILE A 62 7.92 0.94 -6.89
C ILE A 62 7.07 1.10 -8.14
N LEU A 63 6.61 2.32 -8.42
CA LEU A 63 5.89 2.67 -9.64
C LEU A 63 6.68 2.36 -10.93
N ASP A 64 7.95 2.73 -11.03
CA ASP A 64 8.74 2.49 -12.24
C ASP A 64 9.05 0.99 -12.38
N GLY A 65 9.34 0.33 -11.25
CA GLY A 65 9.50 -1.12 -11.22
C GLY A 65 8.23 -1.86 -11.64
N ILE A 66 7.04 -1.34 -11.32
CA ILE A 66 5.75 -1.88 -11.77
C ILE A 66 5.61 -1.66 -13.28
N ARG A 67 5.81 -0.42 -13.76
CA ARG A 67 5.67 -0.05 -15.17
C ARG A 67 6.60 -0.84 -16.10
N ALA A 68 7.81 -1.17 -15.64
CA ALA A 68 8.78 -1.92 -16.43
C ALA A 68 8.42 -3.41 -16.61
N ARG A 69 7.60 -3.98 -15.72
CA ARG A 69 7.34 -5.44 -15.67
C ARG A 69 5.90 -5.82 -16.00
N VAL A 70 4.95 -4.93 -15.74
CA VAL A 70 3.52 -5.20 -15.93
C VAL A 70 3.10 -4.81 -17.35
N PRO A 71 2.67 -5.77 -18.19
CA PRO A 71 2.24 -5.47 -19.55
C PRO A 71 0.91 -4.72 -19.55
N LEU A 72 0.82 -3.68 -20.38
CA LEU A 72 -0.42 -2.97 -20.65
C LEU A 72 -1.16 -3.64 -21.81
N ASN A 73 -2.50 -3.57 -21.79
CA ASN A 73 -3.38 -4.09 -22.83
C ASN A 73 -3.28 -5.61 -23.09
N GLU A 74 -2.62 -6.34 -22.19
CA GLU A 74 -2.59 -7.80 -22.15
C GLU A 74 -3.53 -8.33 -21.07
N ARG A 75 -3.95 -9.59 -21.25
CA ARG A 75 -4.72 -10.31 -20.22
C ARG A 75 -3.82 -10.59 -19.03
N VAL A 76 -4.27 -10.20 -17.85
CA VAL A 76 -3.56 -10.39 -16.58
C VAL A 76 -4.54 -10.74 -15.47
N THR A 77 -3.98 -11.27 -14.38
CA THR A 77 -4.67 -11.42 -13.10
C THR A 77 -3.98 -10.56 -12.07
N LEU A 78 -4.75 -9.70 -11.41
CA LEU A 78 -4.30 -8.75 -10.40
C LEU A 78 -4.75 -9.24 -9.03
N LEU A 79 -3.79 -9.44 -8.12
CA LEU A 79 -4.05 -9.69 -6.70
C LEU A 79 -3.48 -8.54 -5.87
N ILE A 80 -4.35 -7.87 -5.13
CA ILE A 80 -3.98 -6.91 -4.09
C ILE A 80 -4.59 -7.41 -2.78
N HIS A 81 -3.78 -7.55 -1.73
CA HIS A 81 -4.28 -7.91 -0.41
C HIS A 81 -3.78 -6.90 0.62
N ARG A 82 -4.72 -6.23 1.29
CA ARG A 82 -4.46 -5.32 2.42
C ARG A 82 -4.73 -6.08 3.71
N HIS A 83 -3.68 -6.36 4.47
CA HIS A 83 -3.75 -7.21 5.66
C HIS A 83 -4.43 -6.53 6.86
N ASP A 84 -4.59 -5.22 6.82
CA ASP A 84 -5.19 -4.37 7.86
C ASP A 84 -6.70 -4.10 7.64
N GLU A 85 -7.27 -4.53 6.51
CA GLU A 85 -8.68 -4.31 6.16
C GLU A 85 -9.48 -5.63 6.13
N ARG A 86 -10.66 -5.66 6.76
CA ARG A 86 -11.54 -6.85 6.84
C ARG A 86 -11.93 -7.42 5.47
N ASN A 87 -12.02 -6.57 4.44
CA ASN A 87 -12.29 -6.93 3.05
C ASN A 87 -11.17 -6.42 2.11
N GLY A 88 -9.92 -6.46 2.57
CA GLY A 88 -8.78 -5.89 1.86
C GLY A 88 -8.27 -6.69 0.66
N ARG A 89 -8.92 -7.81 0.31
CA ARG A 89 -8.46 -8.71 -0.75
C ARG A 89 -9.22 -8.45 -2.05
N THR A 90 -8.46 -8.16 -3.10
CA THR A 90 -8.92 -7.99 -4.48
C THR A 90 -8.22 -9.03 -5.35
N PHE A 91 -8.97 -9.90 -6.01
CA PHE A 91 -8.45 -10.86 -7.00
C PHE A 91 -9.25 -10.70 -8.28
N GLU A 92 -8.66 -10.07 -9.29
CA GLU A 92 -9.38 -9.59 -10.46
C GLU A 92 -8.70 -10.04 -11.75
N GLN A 93 -9.47 -10.56 -12.69
CA GLN A 93 -9.00 -10.99 -14.01
C GLN A 93 -9.45 -9.97 -15.06
N GLY A 94 -8.58 -9.59 -15.98
CA GLY A 94 -8.91 -8.55 -16.95
C GLY A 94 -7.69 -7.98 -17.66
N ILE A 95 -7.76 -6.70 -17.99
CA ILE A 95 -6.74 -5.99 -18.76
C ILE A 95 -6.37 -4.71 -18.04
N ILE A 96 -5.07 -4.50 -17.76
CA ILE A 96 -4.55 -3.22 -17.27
C ILE A 96 -4.37 -2.29 -18.48
N THR A 97 -5.06 -1.16 -18.49
CA THR A 97 -4.98 -0.17 -19.57
C THR A 97 -4.01 0.97 -19.26
N ALA A 98 -3.82 1.29 -17.98
CA ALA A 98 -2.87 2.30 -17.54
C ALA A 98 -2.38 2.06 -16.11
N ILE A 99 -1.17 2.54 -15.82
CA ILE A 99 -0.54 2.49 -14.49
C ILE A 99 -0.10 3.89 -14.10
N HIS A 100 -0.65 4.38 -12.99
CA HIS A 100 -0.43 5.71 -12.45
C HIS A 100 0.24 5.64 -11.10
N SER A 101 0.74 6.79 -10.63
CA SER A 101 1.00 6.96 -9.20
C SER A 101 -0.30 6.78 -8.41
N ALA A 102 -0.21 6.24 -7.20
CA ALA A 102 -1.36 6.02 -6.31
C ALA A 102 -2.00 7.32 -5.76
N GLN A 103 -1.63 8.49 -6.30
CA GLN A 103 -2.17 9.83 -6.00
C GLN A 103 -2.09 10.30 -4.53
N SER A 104 -1.54 9.49 -3.62
CA SER A 104 -1.20 9.89 -2.24
C SER A 104 0.32 9.85 -2.02
N HIS A 105 0.79 10.38 -0.90
CA HIS A 105 2.22 10.51 -0.55
C HIS A 105 2.89 9.16 -0.24
N ARG A 106 2.29 8.06 -0.72
CA ARG A 106 2.60 6.69 -0.35
C ARG A 106 3.12 5.98 -1.60
N ASP A 107 4.28 5.35 -1.47
CA ASP A 107 4.87 4.58 -2.56
C ASP A 107 3.93 3.43 -2.97
N GLY A 108 3.77 3.21 -4.28
CA GLY A 108 2.74 2.32 -4.82
C GLY A 108 2.27 2.70 -6.22
N ALA A 109 1.14 2.13 -6.63
CA ALA A 109 0.57 2.34 -7.96
C ALA A 109 -0.96 2.29 -7.96
N ALA A 110 -1.56 3.01 -8.89
CA ALA A 110 -2.96 2.86 -9.28
C ALA A 110 -3.05 2.20 -10.65
N PHE A 111 -3.95 1.23 -10.79
CA PHE A 111 -4.18 0.46 -12.01
C PHE A 111 -5.55 0.81 -12.57
N ASP A 112 -5.60 1.32 -13.79
CA ASP A 112 -6.84 1.32 -14.57
C ASP A 112 -6.99 -0.05 -15.19
N PHE A 113 -8.06 -0.75 -14.79
CA PHE A 113 -8.26 -2.17 -15.07
C PHE A 113 -9.64 -2.39 -15.64
N VAL A 114 -9.75 -3.07 -16.77
CA VAL A 114 -11.02 -3.49 -17.35
C VAL A 114 -11.25 -4.94 -16.95
N PRO A 115 -12.19 -5.24 -16.01
CA PRO A 115 -12.45 -6.61 -15.59
C PRO A 115 -12.95 -7.47 -16.74
N ARG A 116 -12.68 -8.76 -16.67
CA ARG A 116 -13.17 -9.76 -17.62
C ARG A 116 -14.69 -9.70 -17.69
N GLY A 117 -15.24 -9.60 -18.89
CA GLY A 117 -16.69 -9.49 -19.12
C GLY A 117 -17.26 -8.09 -18.89
N CYS A 118 -16.46 -7.13 -18.42
CA CYS A 118 -16.86 -5.73 -18.28
C CYS A 118 -16.34 -4.88 -19.44
N ARG A 119 -17.01 -3.75 -19.71
CA ARG A 119 -16.56 -2.74 -20.70
C ARG A 119 -15.98 -1.49 -20.04
N LYS A 120 -16.33 -1.22 -18.78
CA LYS A 120 -15.90 -0.02 -18.07
C LYS A 120 -14.64 -0.31 -17.24
N PRO A 121 -13.60 0.54 -17.31
CA PRO A 121 -12.46 0.43 -16.43
C PRO A 121 -12.85 0.75 -14.98
N ARG A 122 -12.18 0.07 -14.05
CA ARG A 122 -12.20 0.30 -12.61
C ARG A 122 -10.78 0.63 -12.17
N ARG A 123 -10.65 1.43 -11.12
CA ARG A 123 -9.35 1.81 -10.56
C ARG A 123 -9.06 1.03 -9.29
N TYR A 124 -7.92 0.35 -9.26
CA TYR A 124 -7.42 -0.38 -8.11
C TYR A 124 -6.14 0.27 -7.59
N TYR A 125 -5.95 0.29 -6.27
CA TYR A 125 -4.83 0.99 -5.63
C TYR A 125 -4.00 0.03 -4.79
N TYR A 126 -2.71 -0.03 -5.09
CA TYR A 126 -1.68 -0.68 -4.29
C TYR A 126 -0.86 0.37 -3.53
N HIS A 127 -0.65 0.13 -2.23
CA HIS A 127 0.14 1.00 -1.37
C HIS A 127 1.17 0.19 -0.60
N ALA A 128 2.43 0.29 -0.99
CA ALA A 128 3.48 -0.62 -0.53
C ALA A 128 3.76 -0.53 0.99
N ASN A 129 3.46 0.61 1.62
CA ASN A 129 3.83 0.87 3.01
C ASN A 129 2.69 0.56 4.00
N GLN A 130 1.51 0.18 3.50
CA GLN A 130 0.30 -0.10 4.30
C GLN A 130 0.12 -1.59 4.64
N GLY A 131 1.21 -2.36 4.69
CA GLY A 131 1.09 -3.81 4.89
C GLY A 131 0.21 -4.47 3.80
N SER A 132 0.29 -3.98 2.57
CA SER A 132 -0.40 -4.58 1.43
C SER A 132 0.58 -5.35 0.56
N CYS A 133 0.08 -6.43 -0.06
CA CYS A 133 0.83 -7.19 -1.05
C CYS A 133 0.25 -6.95 -2.45
N LEU A 134 1.11 -7.06 -3.45
CA LEU A 134 0.74 -7.00 -4.86
C LEU A 134 1.34 -8.18 -5.59
N LYS A 135 0.51 -8.93 -6.31
CA LYS A 135 0.93 -9.91 -7.30
C LYS A 135 0.24 -9.65 -8.62
N VAL A 136 0.99 -9.71 -9.71
CA VAL A 136 0.45 -9.64 -11.07
C VAL A 136 0.87 -10.90 -11.83
N PHE A 137 -0.10 -11.62 -12.36
CA PHE A 137 0.13 -12.83 -13.15
C PHE A 137 -0.20 -12.58 -14.62
N ARG A 138 0.52 -13.27 -15.51
CA ARG A 138 0.20 -13.24 -16.94
C ARG A 138 -1.02 -14.13 -17.21
N GLY A 139 -1.95 -13.65 -18.04
CA GLY A 139 -3.16 -14.37 -18.38
C GLY A 139 -4.18 -14.44 -17.25
N TYR A 140 -5.19 -15.29 -17.43
CA TYR A 140 -6.23 -15.54 -16.44
C TYR A 140 -5.86 -16.76 -15.61
N VAL A 141 -5.46 -16.50 -14.37
CA VAL A 141 -5.03 -17.50 -13.40
C VAL A 141 -6.15 -17.65 -12.37
N SER A 142 -6.55 -18.89 -12.07
CA SER A 142 -7.51 -19.16 -11.00
C SER A 142 -6.86 -18.95 -9.62
N GLU A 143 -7.66 -18.85 -8.57
CA GLU A 143 -7.10 -18.69 -7.22
C GLU A 143 -6.25 -19.88 -6.80
N GLU A 144 -6.64 -21.09 -7.19
CA GLU A 144 -5.90 -22.33 -6.89
C GLU A 144 -4.55 -22.35 -7.62
N ALA A 145 -4.54 -21.92 -8.89
CA ALA A 145 -3.33 -21.86 -9.70
C ALA A 145 -2.38 -20.74 -9.24
N ALA A 146 -2.89 -19.67 -8.61
CA ALA A 146 -2.07 -18.57 -8.13
C ALA A 146 -1.08 -18.99 -7.02
N ALA A 147 -1.29 -20.13 -6.37
CA ALA A 147 -0.37 -20.70 -5.38
C ALA A 147 0.87 -21.36 -6.01
N THR A 148 0.80 -21.76 -7.28
CA THR A 148 1.86 -22.52 -7.96
C THR A 148 2.48 -21.78 -9.14
N VAL A 149 1.76 -20.84 -9.74
CA VAL A 149 2.24 -20.04 -10.87
C VAL A 149 3.13 -18.89 -10.38
N THR A 150 4.28 -18.71 -11.02
CA THR A 150 5.16 -17.57 -10.75
C THR A 150 4.54 -16.27 -11.30
N PRO A 151 4.37 -15.23 -10.47
CA PRO A 151 3.85 -13.94 -10.95
C PRO A 151 4.90 -13.21 -11.80
N LEU A 152 4.43 -12.36 -12.72
CA LEU A 152 5.27 -11.39 -13.45
C LEU A 152 5.93 -10.38 -12.50
N LEU A 153 5.23 -10.11 -11.41
CA LEU A 153 5.63 -9.15 -10.40
C LEU A 153 5.07 -9.58 -9.05
N GLU A 154 5.93 -9.58 -8.03
CA GLU A 154 5.55 -9.78 -6.65
C GLU A 154 6.17 -8.70 -5.76
N PHE A 155 5.32 -8.06 -4.97
CA PHE A 155 5.71 -7.30 -3.80
C PHE A 155 5.09 -7.96 -2.58
N ALA A 156 5.94 -8.60 -1.77
CA ALA A 156 5.54 -9.20 -0.51
C ALA A 156 5.09 -8.12 0.48
N PRO A 157 4.13 -8.42 1.37
CA PRO A 157 3.82 -7.53 2.47
C PRO A 157 5.05 -7.45 3.37
N LEU A 158 5.39 -6.25 3.84
CA LEU A 158 6.39 -6.12 4.88
C LEU A 158 5.90 -6.90 6.12
N PRO A 159 6.74 -7.72 6.80
CA PRO A 159 6.31 -8.58 7.89
C PRO A 159 5.56 -7.78 8.96
N PHE A 160 4.39 -8.26 9.35
CA PHE A 160 3.59 -7.65 10.40
C PHE A 160 4.37 -7.79 11.71
N ILE A 161 4.89 -6.70 12.26
CA ILE A 161 5.38 -6.72 13.63
C ILE A 161 4.12 -6.74 14.50
N GLN A 162 3.73 -7.92 14.97
CA GLN A 162 2.78 -7.99 16.08
C GLN A 162 3.48 -7.32 17.27
N TYR A 163 3.01 -6.15 17.66
CA TYR A 163 3.23 -5.68 19.02
C TYR A 163 2.50 -6.69 19.90
N ARG A 164 3.22 -7.66 20.48
CA ARG A 164 2.66 -8.38 21.63
C ARG A 164 2.16 -7.30 22.58
N ARG A 165 0.87 -7.35 22.92
CA ARG A 165 0.41 -6.62 24.11
C ARG A 165 1.31 -7.10 25.24
N ALA A 166 2.02 -6.19 25.87
CA ALA A 166 2.89 -6.46 27.01
C ALA A 166 2.07 -6.81 28.28
N GLU A 167 0.97 -7.55 28.13
CA GLU A 167 0.06 -7.94 29.21
C GLU A 167 0.03 -9.47 29.42
N GLU A 168 0.62 -10.27 28.53
CA GLU A 168 0.61 -11.75 28.67
C GLU A 168 1.89 -12.33 29.29
N ASP A 169 2.95 -11.53 29.47
CA ASP A 169 4.20 -11.97 30.14
C ASP A 169 4.25 -11.56 31.63
N ALA A 170 3.12 -11.11 32.21
CA ALA A 170 3.00 -10.68 33.61
C ALA A 170 1.91 -11.42 34.41
N ALA A 171 1.54 -12.64 34.00
CA ALA A 171 0.63 -13.53 34.72
C ALA A 171 1.31 -14.84 35.15
#